data_AF-D9XTJ7-F1
#
_entry.id   AF-D9XTJ7-F1
#
_cell.length_a   1.000
_cell.length_b   1.000
_cell.length_c   1.000
_cell.angle_alpha   90.00
_cell.angle_beta   90.00
_cell.angle_gamma   90.00
#
_symmetry.space_group_name_H-M   'P 1'
#
loop_
_entity.id
_entity.type
_entity.pdbx_description
1 polymer ?
#
loop_
_entity_poly.entity_id
_entity_poly.type
_entity_poly.pdbx_seq_one_letter_code
_entity_poly.pdbx_strand_id
1 'polypeptide(L)'
;MKHASHFHYSARRTDYPAKARGGRAMARHRAPRTPAARRALAVLATAGVVLGAGAATAAAADSEGLADNAGHAVGAVADLKPNPLAGTGVDPLDNGVGTQVADFRSVDSREVTGPVAQAPSVGSVPVAGQAAGMLRS
;
A
#
# COMPACT_ATOMS: atom_id res chain seq x y z
N MET A 1 21.00 -1.04 56.57
CA MET A 1 20.76 -2.40 57.11
C MET A 1 20.30 -3.27 55.94
N LYS A 2 21.25 -3.90 55.23
CA LYS A 2 21.56 -5.35 55.28
C LYS A 2 20.39 -6.26 54.90
N HIS A 3 20.37 -6.74 53.66
CA HIS A 3 19.91 -8.09 53.27
C HIS A 3 20.71 -8.47 52.00
N ALA A 4 21.94 -8.96 52.12
CA ALA A 4 22.32 -10.36 52.38
C ALA A 4 22.06 -11.28 51.16
N SER A 5 22.97 -11.22 50.20
CA SER A 5 23.23 -12.28 49.23
C SER A 5 23.75 -13.53 49.96
N HIS A 6 23.05 -14.66 49.85
CA HIS A 6 23.56 -15.96 50.25
C HIS A 6 23.45 -16.91 49.05
N PHE A 7 24.45 -16.86 48.18
CA PHE A 7 24.70 -17.93 47.22
C PHE A 7 25.36 -19.07 47.98
N HIS A 8 24.60 -20.14 48.23
CA HIS A 8 25.14 -21.38 48.76
C HIS A 8 25.90 -22.11 47.65
N TYR A 9 27.24 -22.05 47.71
CA TYR A 9 28.11 -22.93 46.95
C TYR A 9 28.35 -24.20 47.76
N SER A 10 27.65 -25.29 47.42
CA SER A 10 28.00 -26.62 47.88
C SER A 10 28.89 -27.30 46.84
N ALA A 11 30.20 -27.12 47.02
CA ALA A 11 31.21 -27.94 46.38
C ALA A 11 31.01 -29.41 46.79
N ARG A 12 30.67 -30.29 45.85
CA ARG A 12 30.83 -31.73 46.06
C ARG A 12 31.85 -32.22 45.04
N ARG A 13 32.97 -32.71 45.58
CA ARG A 13 34.12 -33.22 44.85
C ARG A 13 33.72 -34.33 43.89
N THR A 14 34.39 -34.26 42.75
CA THR A 14 34.66 -35.26 41.73
C THR A 14 34.73 -36.70 42.23
N ASP A 15 34.07 -37.61 41.52
CA ASP A 15 34.56 -38.96 41.23
C ASP A 15 33.92 -39.46 39.93
N TYR A 16 34.66 -39.39 38.83
CA TYR A 16 34.38 -40.18 37.61
C TYR A 16 35.70 -40.76 37.11
N PRO A 17 35.77 -42.09 36.92
CA PRO A 17 37.00 -42.74 36.47
C PRO A 17 37.27 -42.45 34.99
N ALA A 18 38.56 -42.26 34.69
CA ALA A 18 39.08 -42.09 33.34
C ALA A 18 39.06 -43.39 32.53
N LYS A 19 38.49 -43.35 31.31
CA LYS A 19 38.83 -44.13 30.09
C LYS A 19 37.70 -43.93 29.06
N ALA A 20 37.90 -43.84 27.75
CA ALA A 20 39.07 -43.95 26.92
C ALA A 20 38.83 -43.17 25.61
N ARG A 21 39.94 -42.89 24.94
CA ARG A 21 40.10 -42.25 23.63
C ARG A 21 39.15 -42.79 22.54
N GLY A 22 38.82 -41.90 21.62
CA GLY A 22 38.78 -42.27 20.20
C GLY A 22 37.67 -41.60 19.39
N GLY A 23 38.07 -40.75 18.45
CA GLY A 23 37.26 -40.49 17.26
C GLY A 23 36.86 -39.04 17.05
N ARG A 24 37.72 -38.28 16.34
CA ARG A 24 37.27 -37.14 15.54
C ARG A 24 36.37 -37.69 14.42
N ALA A 25 35.07 -37.48 14.51
CA ALA A 25 34.14 -37.69 13.40
C ALA A 25 33.53 -36.35 12.98
N MET A 26 34.04 -35.86 11.85
CA MET A 26 33.53 -34.80 11.00
C MET A 26 32.02 -34.55 11.15
N ALA A 27 31.63 -33.39 11.67
CA ALA A 27 30.30 -32.83 11.51
C ALA A 27 30.11 -32.36 10.06
N ARG A 28 29.99 -33.33 9.14
CA ARG A 28 29.48 -33.08 7.80
C ARG A 28 27.97 -33.15 7.96
N HIS A 29 27.32 -31.99 8.04
CA HIS A 29 25.88 -31.87 8.17
C HIS A 29 25.20 -32.80 7.16
N ARG A 30 24.67 -33.91 7.69
CA ARG A 30 24.03 -34.95 6.91
C ARG A 30 22.69 -34.36 6.49
N ALA A 31 22.58 -33.91 5.24
CA ALA A 31 21.28 -33.61 4.65
C ALA A 31 20.34 -34.78 4.95
N PRO A 32 19.08 -34.53 5.34
CA PRO A 32 18.20 -35.57 5.85
C PRO A 32 17.99 -36.62 4.75
N ARG A 33 18.59 -37.80 4.93
CA ARG A 33 18.53 -38.93 3.99
C ARG A 33 17.33 -39.86 4.28
N THR A 34 16.29 -39.36 4.93
CA THR A 34 15.11 -40.16 5.27
C THR A 34 14.01 -39.96 4.23
N PRO A 35 13.39 -41.05 3.73
CA PRO A 35 12.33 -40.97 2.71
C PRO A 35 11.09 -40.20 3.19
N ALA A 36 10.84 -40.20 4.50
CA ALA A 36 9.76 -39.43 5.12
C ALA A 36 9.97 -37.91 5.01
N ALA A 37 11.20 -37.41 5.17
CA ALA A 37 11.50 -36.00 5.02
C ALA A 37 11.30 -35.51 3.58
N ARG A 38 11.63 -36.35 2.58
CA ARG A 38 11.39 -36.03 1.17
C ARG A 38 9.90 -35.98 0.82
N ARG A 39 9.11 -36.91 1.35
CA ARG A 39 7.65 -36.90 1.16
C ARG A 39 6.99 -35.69 1.83
N ALA A 40 7.42 -35.35 3.05
CA ALA A 40 6.93 -34.16 3.74
C ALA A 40 7.26 -32.87 2.98
N LEU A 41 8.48 -32.75 2.44
CA LEU A 41 8.86 -31.61 1.60
C LEU A 41 8.08 -31.57 0.28
N ALA A 42 7.80 -32.71 -0.35
CA ALA A 42 6.98 -32.76 -1.55
C ALA A 42 5.53 -32.30 -1.28
N VAL A 43 4.92 -32.77 -0.19
CA VAL A 43 3.57 -32.35 0.23
C VAL A 43 3.54 -30.87 0.57
N LEU A 44 4.54 -30.37 1.31
CA LEU A 44 4.67 -28.95 1.63
C LEU A 44 4.88 -28.09 0.39
N ALA A 45 5.67 -28.54 -0.59
CA ALA A 45 5.87 -27.83 -1.85
C ALA A 45 4.56 -27.76 -2.65
N THR A 46 3.81 -28.87 -2.75
CA THR A 46 2.50 -28.87 -3.41
C THR A 46 1.48 -28.00 -2.67
N ALA A 47 1.43 -28.06 -1.33
CA ALA A 47 0.54 -27.24 -0.53
C ALA A 47 0.91 -25.76 -0.61
N GLY A 48 2.21 -25.43 -0.62
CA GLY A 48 2.72 -24.08 -0.78
C GLY A 48 2.43 -23.48 -2.16
N VAL A 49 2.48 -24.29 -3.23
CA VAL A 49 2.09 -23.84 -4.58
C VAL A 49 0.58 -23.60 -4.67
N VAL A 50 -0.26 -24.49 -4.10
CA VAL A 50 -1.72 -24.31 -4.09
C VAL A 50 -2.13 -23.11 -3.23
N LEU A 51 -1.52 -22.95 -2.05
CA LEU A 51 -1.75 -21.81 -1.17
C LEU A 51 -1.21 -20.52 -1.77
N GLY A 52 -0.04 -20.55 -2.43
CA GLY A 52 0.55 -19.42 -3.12
C GLY A 52 -0.27 -18.97 -4.33
N ALA A 53 -0.80 -19.92 -5.12
CA ALA A 53 -1.73 -19.63 -6.19
C ALA A 53 -3.04 -19.04 -5.64
N GLY A 54 -3.59 -19.63 -4.57
CA GLY A 54 -4.79 -19.11 -3.91
C GLY A 54 -4.61 -17.71 -3.29
N ALA A 55 -3.46 -17.45 -2.67
CA ALA A 55 -3.12 -16.15 -2.10
C ALA A 55 -2.87 -15.11 -3.20
N ALA A 56 -2.24 -15.49 -4.32
CA ALA A 56 -2.09 -14.62 -5.47
C ALA A 56 -3.44 -14.27 -6.12
N THR A 57 -4.35 -15.24 -6.26
CA THR A 57 -5.71 -14.97 -6.76
C THR A 57 -6.53 -14.14 -5.77
N ALA A 58 -6.35 -14.32 -4.46
CA ALA A 58 -7.04 -13.50 -3.45
C ALA A 58 -6.50 -12.06 -3.44
N ALA A 59 -5.18 -11.88 -3.54
CA ALA A 59 -4.58 -10.56 -3.66
C ALA A 59 -4.98 -9.87 -4.98
N ALA A 60 -5.11 -10.62 -6.07
CA ALA A 60 -5.64 -10.11 -7.34
C ALA A 60 -7.10 -9.67 -7.20
N ALA A 61 -7.96 -10.48 -6.56
CA ALA A 61 -9.36 -10.13 -6.33
C ALA A 61 -9.54 -8.91 -5.40
N ASP A 62 -8.68 -8.75 -4.39
CA ASP A 62 -8.66 -7.56 -3.54
C ASP A 62 -8.21 -6.31 -4.32
N SER A 63 -7.26 -6.49 -5.24
CA SER A 63 -6.81 -5.42 -6.15
C SER A 63 -7.90 -5.01 -7.15
N GLU A 64 -8.64 -5.99 -7.70
CA GLU A 64 -9.81 -5.74 -8.56
C GLU A 64 -10.91 -4.98 -7.80
N GLY A 65 -11.24 -5.43 -6.60
CA GLY A 65 -12.22 -4.73 -5.74
C GLY A 65 -11.79 -3.31 -5.40
N LEU A 66 -10.50 -3.07 -5.16
CA LEU A 66 -9.98 -1.72 -4.91
C LEU A 66 -10.05 -0.84 -6.16
N ALA A 67 -9.72 -1.38 -7.33
CA ALA A 67 -9.83 -0.69 -8.61
C ALA A 67 -11.29 -0.34 -8.95
N ASP A 68 -12.23 -1.27 -8.69
CA ASP A 68 -13.66 -1.04 -8.87
C ASP A 68 -14.16 0.07 -7.95
N ASN A 69 -13.83 0.02 -6.65
CA ASN A 69 -14.21 1.07 -5.70
C ASN A 69 -13.60 2.43 -6.06
N ALA A 70 -12.34 2.46 -6.50
CA ALA A 70 -11.69 3.68 -6.98
C ALA A 70 -12.37 4.22 -8.25
N GLY A 71 -12.74 3.35 -9.19
CA GLY A 71 -13.48 3.71 -10.40
C GLY A 71 -14.85 4.31 -10.08
N HIS A 72 -15.59 3.74 -9.12
CA HIS A 72 -16.87 4.28 -8.67
C HIS A 72 -16.72 5.64 -7.98
N ALA A 73 -15.70 5.81 -7.12
CA ALA A 73 -15.43 7.07 -6.46
C ALA A 73 -15.00 8.16 -7.44
N VAL A 74 -14.09 7.84 -8.37
CA VAL A 74 -13.62 8.76 -9.42
C VAL A 74 -14.76 9.11 -10.37
N GLY A 75 -15.65 8.16 -10.69
CA GLY A 75 -16.87 8.42 -11.46
C GLY A 75 -17.76 9.44 -10.76
N ALA A 76 -18.13 9.16 -9.49
CA ALA A 76 -19.00 10.04 -8.71
C ALA A 76 -18.45 11.47 -8.55
N VAL A 77 -17.14 11.62 -8.35
CA VAL A 77 -16.51 12.95 -8.25
C VAL A 77 -16.39 13.63 -9.62
N ALA A 78 -16.08 12.87 -10.67
CA ALA A 78 -15.96 13.43 -12.02
C ALA A 78 -17.28 13.97 -12.57
N ASP A 79 -18.42 13.40 -12.14
CA ASP A 79 -19.76 13.84 -12.55
C ASP A 79 -20.27 15.05 -11.75
N LEU A 80 -19.58 15.44 -10.68
CA LEU A 80 -19.98 16.61 -9.89
C LEU A 80 -19.74 17.90 -10.67
N LYS A 81 -20.65 18.87 -10.56
CA LYS A 81 -20.42 20.23 -11.05
C LYS A 81 -19.30 20.90 -10.23
N PRO A 82 -18.26 21.46 -10.87
CA PRO A 82 -17.23 22.21 -10.14
C PRO A 82 -17.79 23.45 -9.47
N ASN A 83 -18.76 24.11 -10.11
CA ASN A 83 -19.43 25.30 -9.62
C ASN A 83 -20.94 25.05 -9.43
N PRO A 84 -21.39 24.62 -8.24
CA PRO A 84 -22.81 24.43 -7.96
C PRO A 84 -23.60 25.75 -7.90
N LEU A 85 -22.92 26.88 -7.71
CA LEU A 85 -23.53 28.22 -7.64
C LEU A 85 -23.54 28.94 -9.01
N ALA A 86 -23.13 28.27 -10.08
CA ALA A 86 -23.11 28.82 -11.43
C ALA A 86 -24.49 29.37 -11.85
N GLY A 87 -24.52 30.63 -12.28
CA GLY A 87 -25.75 31.32 -12.70
C GLY A 87 -26.62 31.84 -11.56
N THR A 88 -26.11 31.80 -10.32
CA THR A 88 -26.74 32.48 -9.18
C THR A 88 -26.10 33.86 -8.96
N GLY A 89 -26.82 34.79 -8.34
CA GLY A 89 -26.28 36.12 -8.00
C GLY A 89 -25.21 36.12 -6.89
N VAL A 90 -24.87 34.95 -6.34
CA VAL A 90 -23.82 34.74 -5.33
C VAL A 90 -22.75 33.77 -5.82
N ASP A 91 -22.66 33.55 -7.13
CA ASP A 91 -21.64 32.72 -7.74
C ASP A 91 -20.25 33.30 -7.43
N PRO A 92 -19.41 32.58 -6.65
CA PRO A 92 -18.10 33.11 -6.27
C PRO A 92 -17.16 33.26 -7.45
N LEU A 93 -17.32 32.43 -8.51
CA LEU A 93 -16.44 32.45 -9.67
C LEU A 93 -16.83 33.53 -10.69
N ASP A 94 -18.00 34.13 -10.52
CA ASP A 94 -18.46 35.29 -11.28
C ASP A 94 -18.14 36.62 -10.57
N ASN A 95 -17.41 36.62 -9.46
CA ASN A 95 -16.89 37.83 -8.80
C ASN A 95 -15.61 38.35 -9.48
N GLY A 96 -15.63 38.47 -10.80
CA GLY A 96 -14.45 38.89 -11.55
C GLY A 96 -14.22 40.39 -11.57
N VAL A 97 -12.95 40.76 -11.66
CA VAL A 97 -12.45 42.12 -11.89
C VAL A 97 -11.89 42.23 -13.31
N GLY A 98 -12.28 43.29 -14.00
CA GLY A 98 -11.77 43.66 -15.32
C GLY A 98 -10.84 44.87 -15.21
N THR A 99 -9.76 44.86 -15.98
CA THR A 99 -8.84 46.00 -16.10
C THR A 99 -8.61 46.33 -17.57
N GLN A 100 -8.61 47.62 -17.89
CA GLN A 100 -8.25 48.12 -19.21
C GLN A 100 -7.41 49.37 -19.06
N VAL A 101 -6.29 49.42 -19.78
CA VAL A 101 -5.38 50.56 -19.80
C VAL A 101 -5.43 51.16 -21.19
N ALA A 102 -5.87 52.41 -21.31
CA ALA A 102 -6.05 53.10 -22.59
C ALA A 102 -6.81 52.22 -23.63
N ASP A 103 -6.26 52.10 -24.84
CA ASP A 103 -6.77 51.38 -25.99
C ASP A 103 -6.27 49.92 -26.09
N PHE A 104 -5.63 49.40 -25.03
CA PHE A 104 -5.29 47.98 -24.97
C PHE A 104 -6.53 47.10 -24.79
N ARG A 105 -6.42 45.84 -25.22
CA ARG A 105 -7.43 44.82 -24.95
C ARG A 105 -7.58 44.65 -23.43
N SER A 106 -8.81 44.74 -22.94
CA SER A 106 -9.14 44.51 -21.53
C SER A 106 -8.82 43.07 -21.12
N VAL A 107 -8.38 42.90 -19.88
CA VAL A 107 -8.18 41.58 -19.26
C VAL A 107 -9.18 41.42 -18.11
N ASP A 108 -9.85 40.27 -18.06
CA ASP A 108 -10.80 39.94 -16.99
C ASP A 108 -10.39 38.63 -16.31
N SER A 109 -10.45 38.61 -14.98
CA SER A 109 -10.18 37.39 -14.19
C SER A 109 -11.08 36.19 -14.55
N ARG A 110 -12.28 36.44 -15.10
CA ARG A 110 -13.22 35.41 -15.58
C ARG A 110 -12.68 34.63 -16.76
N GLU A 111 -11.71 35.16 -17.51
CA GLU A 111 -11.04 34.40 -18.57
C GLU A 111 -10.23 33.22 -17.99
N VAL A 112 -9.75 33.35 -16.74
CA VAL A 112 -9.00 32.31 -16.04
C VAL A 112 -9.92 31.37 -15.26
N THR A 113 -10.96 31.89 -14.61
CA THR A 113 -11.90 31.07 -13.82
C THR A 113 -12.98 30.42 -14.67
N GLY A 114 -13.23 30.93 -15.88
CA GLY A 114 -14.27 30.47 -16.78
C GLY A 114 -14.24 28.96 -17.04
N PRO A 115 -13.11 28.37 -17.48
CA PRO A 115 -13.01 26.93 -17.71
C PRO A 115 -13.45 26.05 -16.53
N VAL A 116 -13.36 26.55 -15.30
CA VAL A 116 -13.86 25.85 -14.11
C VAL A 116 -15.32 26.21 -13.83
N ALA A 117 -15.70 27.48 -13.98
CA ALA A 117 -17.03 27.99 -13.68
C ALA A 117 -18.12 27.47 -14.63
N GLN A 118 -17.82 27.32 -15.93
CA GLN A 118 -18.78 26.88 -16.95
C GLN A 118 -18.70 25.38 -17.26
N ALA A 119 -17.77 24.65 -16.65
CA ALA A 119 -17.65 23.22 -16.86
C ALA A 119 -18.93 22.49 -16.38
N PRO A 120 -19.53 21.62 -17.22
CA PRO A 120 -20.69 20.82 -16.82
C PRO A 120 -20.34 19.82 -15.71
N SER A 121 -19.07 19.41 -15.60
CA SER A 121 -18.60 18.45 -14.59
C SER A 121 -17.09 18.59 -14.30
N VAL A 122 -16.61 18.08 -13.16
CA VAL A 122 -15.17 18.06 -12.82
C VAL A 122 -14.37 17.28 -13.87
N GLY A 123 -14.95 16.21 -14.42
CA GLY A 123 -14.36 15.43 -15.51
C GLY A 123 -14.21 16.21 -16.83
N SER A 124 -14.87 17.34 -16.99
CA SER A 124 -14.76 18.22 -18.17
C SER A 124 -13.81 19.41 -17.98
N VAL A 125 -13.31 19.62 -16.76
CA VAL A 125 -12.30 20.65 -16.47
C VAL A 125 -10.97 20.19 -17.08
N PRO A 126 -10.21 21.04 -17.81
CA PRO A 126 -9.08 20.58 -18.62
C PRO A 126 -8.08 19.67 -17.89
N VAL A 127 -7.52 20.10 -16.76
CA VAL A 127 -6.52 19.33 -16.02
C VAL A 127 -7.14 18.21 -15.19
N ALA A 128 -8.29 18.45 -14.55
CA ALA A 128 -8.94 17.46 -13.70
C ALA A 128 -9.55 16.31 -14.53
N GLY A 129 -10.06 16.61 -15.72
CA GLY A 129 -10.59 15.64 -16.68
C GLY A 129 -9.52 14.70 -17.21
N GLN A 130 -8.32 15.21 -17.50
CA GLN A 130 -7.16 14.39 -17.87
C GLN A 130 -6.77 13.44 -16.74
N ALA A 131 -6.65 13.96 -15.51
CA ALA A 131 -6.34 13.14 -14.33
C ALA A 131 -7.41 12.07 -14.07
N ALA A 132 -8.69 12.43 -14.15
CA ALA A 132 -9.79 11.48 -13.98
C ALA A 132 -9.84 10.44 -15.11
N GLY A 133 -9.43 10.80 -16.33
CA GLY A 133 -9.28 9.87 -17.46
C GLY A 133 -8.18 8.83 -17.21
N MET A 134 -7.04 9.24 -16.66
CA MET A 134 -5.92 8.34 -16.32
C MET A 134 -6.25 7.37 -15.18
N LEU A 135 -7.19 7.72 -14.30
CA LEU A 135 -7.64 6.85 -13.21
C LEU A 135 -8.74 5.85 -13.63
N ARG A 136 -9.31 6.02 -14.83
CA ARG A 136 -10.36 5.16 -15.40
C ARG A 136 -9.88 4.29 -16.57
N SER A 137 -8.69 4.56 -17.10
CA SER A 137 -8.05 3.81 -18.18
C SER A 137 -7.31 2.59 -17.68
#